data_AF-A0A8I1GN01-F1
#
_entry.id   AF-A0A8I1GN01-F1
#
_cell.length_a   1.000
_cell.length_b   1.000
_cell.length_c   1.000
_cell.angle_alpha   90.00
_cell.angle_beta   90.00
_cell.angle_gamma   90.00
#
_symmetry.space_group_name_H-M   'P 1'
#
loop_
_entity.id
_entity.type
_entity.pdbx_description
1 polymer ?
#
loop_
_entity_poly.entity_id
_entity_poly.type
_entity_poly.pdbx_seq_one_letter_code
_entity_poly.pdbx_strand_id
1 'polypeptide(L)' 'MQKWKLIYQVIIFLLLVSIGVFKYATPIGNWASLTAYIGIFIILQSLTRKHNKTGK' A
#
# COMPACT_ATOMS: atom_id res chain seq x y z
N MET A 1 14.66 14.39 0.18
CA MET A 1 14.60 13.40 -0.91
C MET A 1 13.75 12.16 -0.60
N GLN A 2 13.91 11.47 0.55
CA GLN A 2 13.20 10.21 0.83
C GLN A 2 11.67 10.33 1.05
N LYS A 3 11.18 11.41 1.67
CA LYS A 3 9.73 11.61 1.91
C LYS A 3 8.92 11.67 0.61
N TRP A 4 9.44 12.36 -0.41
CA TRP A 4 8.80 12.47 -1.72
C TRP A 4 8.73 11.11 -2.43
N LYS A 5 9.81 10.33 -2.39
CA LYS A 5 9.85 8.97 -2.96
C LYS A 5 8.79 8.04 -2.35
N LEU A 6 8.56 8.17 -1.04
CA LEU A 6 7.56 7.40 -0.31
C LEU A 6 6.13 7.78 -0.72
N ILE A 7 5.87 9.08 -0.89
CA ILE A 7 4.58 9.60 -1.36
C ILE A 7 4.28 9.09 -2.78
N TYR A 8 5.24 9.16 -3.70
CA TYR A 8 5.08 8.61 -5.06
C TYR A 8 4.80 7.10 -5.05
N GLN A 9 5.49 6.34 -4.19
CA GLN A 9 5.27 4.91 -4.06
C GLN A 9 3.86 4.55 -3.55
N VAL A 10 3.32 5.35 -2.61
CA VAL A 10 1.94 5.19 -2.12
C VAL A 10 0.92 5.49 -3.23
N ILE A 11 1.12 6.56 -3.99
CA ILE A 11 0.22 6.98 -5.08
C ILE A 11 0.16 5.91 -6.18
N ILE A 12 1.33 5.39 -6.60
CA ILE A 12 1.42 4.31 -7.60
C ILE A 12 0.74 3.04 -7.11
N PHE A 13 0.92 2.68 -5.83
CA PHE A 13 0.28 1.52 -5.23
C PHE A 13 -1.25 1.66 -5.19
N LEU A 14 -1.77 2.84 -4.83
CA LEU A 14 -3.20 3.14 -4.84
C LEU A 14 -3.79 3.02 -6.25
N LEU A 15 -3.10 3.53 -7.27
CA LEU A 15 -3.52 3.45 -8.68
C LEU A 15 -3.62 2.00 -9.17
N LEU A 16 -2.59 1.19 -8.91
CA LEU A 16 -2.55 -0.23 -9.27
C LEU A 16 -3.67 -1.03 -8.59
N VAL A 17 -3.87 -0.83 -7.29
CA VAL A 17 -4.95 -1.46 -6.53
C VAL A 17 -6.30 -1.04 -7.08
N SER A 18 -6.52 0.26 -7.33
CA SER A 18 -7.78 0.79 -7.84
C SER A 18 -8.15 0.20 -9.20
N ILE A 19 -7.18 0.04 -10.10
CA ILE A 19 -7.40 -0.58 -11.43
C ILE A 19 -7.77 -2.07 -11.29
N GLY A 20 -7.09 -2.82 -10.42
CA GLY A 20 -7.41 -4.23 -10.18
C GLY A 20 -8.79 -4.44 -9.54
N VAL A 21 -9.11 -3.60 -8.57
CA VAL A 21 -10.40 -3.52 -7.86
C VAL A 21 -11.55 -3.20 -8.83
N PHE A 22 -11.37 -2.20 -9.70
CA PHE A 22 -12.40 -1.77 -10.66
C PHE A 22 -12.71 -2.83 -11.73
N LYS A 23 -11.72 -3.66 -12.10
CA LYS A 23 -11.83 -4.60 -13.22
C LYS A 23 -12.37 -5.99 -12.82
N TYR A 24 -12.28 -6.38 -11.55
CA TYR A 24 -12.51 -7.77 -11.12
C TYR A 24 -13.54 -7.97 -10.00
N ALA A 25 -14.12 -6.92 -9.41
CA ALA A 25 -14.90 -7.08 -8.16
C ALA A 25 -16.39 -6.72 -8.26
N THR A 26 -17.23 -7.62 -7.72
CA THR A 26 -18.56 -7.29 -7.20
C THR A 26 -18.43 -6.36 -5.98
N PRO A 27 -19.41 -5.45 -5.75
CA PRO A 27 -19.25 -4.30 -4.84
C PRO A 27 -18.92 -4.66 -3.38
N ILE A 28 -19.16 -5.89 -2.92
CA ILE A 28 -18.93 -6.30 -1.52
C ILE A 28 -17.52 -6.89 -1.29
N GLY A 29 -17.00 -7.72 -2.21
CA GLY A 29 -15.63 -8.25 -2.12
C GLY A 29 -14.55 -7.18 -2.37
N ASN A 30 -14.96 -6.09 -3.02
CA ASN A 30 -14.12 -4.96 -3.37
C ASN A 30 -13.59 -4.17 -2.16
N TRP A 31 -14.42 -4.02 -1.11
CA TRP A 31 -14.04 -3.26 0.08
C TRP A 31 -13.11 -4.05 1.00
N ALA A 32 -13.41 -5.34 1.22
CA ALA A 32 -12.59 -6.20 2.06
C ALA A 32 -11.17 -6.38 1.51
N SER A 33 -11.05 -6.59 0.20
CA SER A 33 -9.75 -6.70 -0.47
C SER A 33 -8.96 -5.39 -0.40
N LEU A 34 -9.61 -4.24 -0.65
CA LEU A 34 -8.98 -2.92 -0.52
C LEU A 34 -8.43 -2.67 0.89
N THR A 35 -9.22 -2.97 1.93
CA THR A 35 -8.78 -2.83 3.32
C THR A 35 -7.60 -3.75 3.66
N ALA A 36 -7.61 -4.99 3.16
CA ALA A 36 -6.48 -5.92 3.34
C ALA A 36 -5.20 -5.43 2.66
N TYR A 37 -5.28 -4.92 1.42
CA TYR A 37 -4.12 -4.37 0.70
C TYR A 37 -3.52 -3.15 1.42
N ILE A 38 -4.37 -2.26 1.96
CA ILE A 38 -3.92 -1.10 2.75
C ILE A 38 -3.24 -1.56 4.05
N GLY A 39 -3.82 -2.53 4.75
CA GLY A 39 -3.26 -3.06 6.00
C GLY A 39 -1.87 -3.67 5.81
N ILE A 40 -1.69 -4.53 4.80
CA ILE A 40 -0.41 -5.15 4.47
C ILE A 40 0.64 -4.08 4.11
N PHE A 41 0.25 -3.05 3.35
CA PHE A 41 1.15 -1.96 2.98
C PHE A 41 1.65 -1.17 4.21
N ILE A 42 0.78 -0.88 5.17
CA ILE A 42 1.15 -0.19 6.41
C ILE A 42 2.09 -1.05 7.26
N ILE A 43 1.82 -2.36 7.39
CA ILE A 43 2.69 -3.29 8.12
C ILE A 43 4.07 -3.35 7.46
N LEU A 44 4.12 -3.47 6.13
CA LEU A 44 5.36 -3.51 5.36
C LEU A 44 6.17 -2.21 5.53
N GLN A 45 5.53 -1.05 5.42
CA GLN A 45 6.19 0.25 5.66
C GLN A 45 6.72 0.37 7.09
N SER A 46 5.96 -0.09 8.09
CA SER A 46 6.39 -0.08 9.48
C SER A 46 7.64 -0.96 9.69
N LEU A 47 7.66 -2.16 9.09
CA LEU A 47 8.81 -3.07 9.11
C LEU A 47 10.04 -2.46 8.44
N THR A 48 9.90 -1.94 7.22
CA THR A 48 11.01 -1.30 6.49
C THR A 48 11.57 -0.12 7.27
N ARG A 49 10.72 0.65 7.94
CA ARG A 49 11.13 1.81 8.75
C ARG A 49 11.79 1.41 10.07
N LYS A 50 11.41 0.27 10.67
CA LYS A 50 12.08 -0.31 11.84
C LYS A 50 13.47 -0.84 11.47
N HIS A 51 13.57 -1.58 10.37
CA HIS A 51 14.84 -2.11 9.86
C HIS A 51 15.86 -0.99 9.55
N ASN A 52 15.43 0.08 8.86
CA ASN A 52 16.31 1.22 8.55
C ASN A 52 16.75 2.05 9.78
N LYS A 53 16.14 1.85 10.95
CA LYS A 53 16.56 2.49 12.21
C LYS A 53 17.51 1.61 13.03
N THR A 54 17.45 0.29 12.85
CA THR A 54 18.32 -0.66 13.53
C THR A 54 19.64 -0.89 12.78
N GLY A 55 19.67 -0.64 11.47
CA GLY A 55 20.89 -0.69 10.65
C GLY A 55 21.71 0.62 10.60
N LYS A 56 21.47 1.56 11.51
CA LYS A 56 22.29 2.75 11.78
C LYS A 56 22.74 2.72 13.22
#